data_AF-A0A3C0ELQ1-F1
#
_entry.id   AF-A0A3C0ELQ1-F1
#
_cell.length_a   1.000
_cell.length_b   1.000
_cell.length_c   1.000
_cell.angle_alpha   90.00
_cell.angle_beta   90.00
_cell.angle_gamma   90.00
#
_symmetry.space_group_name_H-M   'P 1'
#
loop_
_entity.id
_entity.type
_entity.pdbx_description
1 polymer ?
#
loop_
_entity_poly.entity_id
_entity_poly.type
_entity_poly.pdbx_seq_one_letter_code
_entity_poly.pdbx_strand_id
1 'polypeptide(L)'
;MSVLLSELQPTEFKEVIALCATCNTASGTAEGVRLDTSSTAALARLVAHFPSLSIVARDEGVMVGVILCGTSGNSGLMHQLAIAPTHHDI
;
A
#
# COMPACT_ATOMS: atom_id res chain seq x y z
N MET A 1 10.79 1.22 -19.07
CA MET A 1 9.96 1.20 -17.86
C MET A 1 9.71 -0.24 -17.51
N SER A 2 10.28 -0.71 -16.39
CA SER A 2 10.22 -2.12 -15.99
C SER A 2 9.75 -2.17 -14.55
N VAL A 3 8.43 -2.14 -14.38
CA VAL A 3 7.83 -2.19 -13.04
C VAL A 3 7.83 -3.63 -12.54
N LEU A 4 8.43 -3.84 -11.37
CA LEU A 4 8.43 -5.10 -10.64
C LEU A 4 7.44 -5.02 -9.48
N LEU A 5 6.66 -6.07 -9.31
CA LEU A 5 5.72 -6.21 -8.20
C LEU A 5 6.27 -7.21 -7.17
N SER A 6 6.17 -6.86 -5.89
CA SER A 6 6.58 -7.72 -4.79
C SER A 6 5.68 -7.55 -3.58
N GLU A 7 5.67 -8.55 -2.70
CA GLU A 7 4.93 -8.48 -1.44
C GLU A 7 5.54 -7.44 -0.49
N LEU A 8 4.68 -6.68 0.19
CA LEU A 8 5.11 -5.68 1.16
C LEU A 8 5.81 -6.34 2.36
N GLN A 9 7.06 -5.93 2.60
CA GLN A 9 7.85 -6.37 3.75
C GLN A 9 7.84 -5.32 4.88
N PRO A 10 7.97 -5.75 6.16
CA PRO A 10 8.03 -4.82 7.29
C PRO A 10 9.16 -3.80 7.24
N THR A 11 10.26 -4.13 6.55
CA THR A 11 11.40 -3.23 6.35
C THR A 11 11.06 -2.02 5.47
N GLU A 12 9.99 -2.11 4.67
CA GLU A 12 9.64 -1.14 3.63
C GLU A 12 8.57 -0.13 4.09
N PHE A 13 8.08 -0.24 5.34
CA PHE A 13 7.01 0.63 5.84
C PHE A 13 7.33 2.13 5.78
N LYS A 14 8.60 2.50 5.92
CA LYS A 14 9.02 3.90 5.80
C LYS A 14 8.85 4.42 4.36
N GLU A 15 9.17 3.60 3.37
CA GLU A 15 8.98 3.94 1.94
C GLU A 15 7.50 4.06 1.60
N VAL A 16 6.66 3.16 2.13
CA VAL A 16 5.19 3.24 1.98
C VAL A 16 4.65 4.54 2.55
N ILE A 17 5.02 4.91 3.78
CA ILE A 17 4.59 6.16 4.41
C ILE A 17 5.02 7.37 3.58
N ALA A 18 6.28 7.38 3.10
CA ALA A 18 6.81 8.46 2.28
C ALA A 18 6.06 8.59 0.94
N LEU A 19 5.78 7.47 0.27
CA LEU A 19 5.01 7.44 -0.97
C LEU A 19 3.59 7.95 -0.73
N CYS A 20 2.92 7.48 0.31
CA CYS A 20 1.56 7.87 0.63
C CYS A 20 1.45 9.35 1.05
N ALA A 21 2.50 9.92 1.64
CA ALA A 21 2.56 11.35 1.98
C ALA A 21 2.78 12.26 0.75
N THR A 22 3.37 11.73 -0.32
CA THR A 22 3.78 12.50 -1.51
C THR A 22 2.87 12.30 -2.73
N CYS A 23 2.05 11.27 -2.73
CA CYS A 23 1.24 10.85 -3.88
C CYS A 23 -0.24 11.17 -3.73
N ASN A 24 -0.97 11.23 -4.85
CA ASN A 24 -2.42 11.22 -4.84
C ASN A 24 -2.90 9.87 -4.29
N THR A 25 -3.47 9.86 -3.10
CA THR A 25 -4.00 8.65 -2.47
C THR A 25 -5.47 8.46 -2.86
N ALA A 26 -5.81 7.33 -3.48
CA ALA A 26 -7.18 6.87 -3.54
C ALA A 26 -7.44 6.02 -2.28
N SER A 27 -8.22 6.55 -1.33
CA SER A 27 -8.69 5.78 -0.17
C SER A 27 -10.09 5.26 -0.46
N GLY A 28 -10.21 3.94 -0.64
CA GLY A 28 -11.49 3.25 -0.76
C GLY A 28 -12.10 3.09 0.63
N THR A 29 -13.19 3.80 0.92
CA THR A 29 -13.98 3.58 2.13
C THR A 29 -14.91 2.38 1.92
N ALA A 30 -14.47 1.20 2.33
CA ALA A 30 -15.42 0.21 2.83
C ALA A 30 -15.68 0.53 4.31
N GLU A 31 -16.95 0.59 4.71
CA GLU A 31 -17.37 0.91 6.08
C GLU A 31 -16.53 0.16 7.13
N GLY A 32 -15.85 0.90 8.02
CA GLY A 32 -15.43 0.35 9.32
C GLY A 32 -14.02 0.68 9.79
N VAL A 33 -12.98 0.69 8.94
CA VAL A 33 -11.59 0.93 9.40
C VAL A 33 -10.78 1.69 8.35
N ARG A 34 -10.51 2.97 8.64
CA ARG A 34 -9.44 3.70 7.96
C ARG A 34 -8.11 3.21 8.51
N LEU A 35 -7.30 2.62 7.65
CA LEU A 35 -5.92 2.33 7.99
C LEU A 35 -5.18 3.66 8.10
N ASP A 36 -4.57 3.93 9.25
CA ASP A 36 -3.67 5.08 9.40
C ASP A 36 -2.34 4.75 8.74
N THR A 37 -2.26 5.03 7.43
CA THR A 37 -1.08 4.74 6.61
C THR A 37 0.10 5.68 6.88
N SER A 38 -0.06 6.64 7.80
CA SER A 38 1.05 7.42 8.35
C SER A 38 1.76 6.71 9.51
N SER A 39 1.19 5.60 10.02
CA SER A 39 1.69 4.88 11.18
C SER A 39 2.30 3.53 10.80
N THR A 40 3.58 3.34 11.13
CA THR A 40 4.27 2.05 10.99
C THR A 40 3.59 0.95 11.82
N ALA A 41 3.01 1.29 12.97
CA ALA A 41 2.30 0.34 13.82
C ALA A 41 1.00 -0.15 13.17
N ALA A 42 0.31 0.70 12.41
CA ALA A 42 -0.88 0.32 11.66
C ALA A 42 -0.52 -0.61 10.49
N LEU A 43 0.54 -0.28 9.73
CA LEU A 43 1.07 -1.14 8.67
C LEU A 43 1.53 -2.50 9.21
N ALA A 44 2.23 -2.51 10.35
CA ALA A 44 2.67 -3.74 11.00
C ALA A 44 1.49 -4.63 11.39
N ARG A 45 0.41 -4.05 11.94
CA ARG A 45 -0.81 -4.79 12.26
C ARG A 45 -1.49 -5.34 11.01
N LEU A 46 -1.57 -4.55 9.94
CA LEU A 46 -2.14 -4.98 8.67
C LEU A 46 -1.39 -6.19 8.11
N VAL A 47 -0.05 -6.08 7.96
CA VAL A 47 0.78 -7.16 7.39
C VAL A 47 0.81 -8.40 8.30
N ALA A 48 0.78 -8.21 9.61
CA ALA A 48 0.69 -9.34 10.55
C ALA A 48 -0.65 -10.07 10.47
N HIS A 49 -1.74 -9.35 10.22
CA HIS A 49 -3.08 -9.93 10.11
C HIS A 49 -3.36 -10.51 8.72
N PHE A 50 -2.79 -9.88 7.68
CA PHE A 50 -2.99 -10.18 6.27
C PHE A 50 -1.63 -10.29 5.54
N PRO A 51 -0.86 -11.36 5.82
CA PRO A 51 0.42 -11.57 5.14
C PRO A 51 0.18 -11.74 3.63
N SER A 52 1.09 -11.21 2.83
CA SER A 52 1.12 -11.36 1.36
C SER A 52 -0.06 -10.77 0.58
N LEU A 53 -0.97 -10.04 1.23
CA LEU A 53 -2.11 -9.39 0.56
C LEU A 53 -1.80 -7.97 0.06
N SER A 54 -0.76 -7.34 0.61
CA SER A 54 -0.33 -6.00 0.20
C SER A 54 0.86 -6.08 -0.74
N ILE A 55 0.82 -5.31 -1.83
CA ILE A 55 1.81 -5.36 -2.92
C ILE A 55 2.45 -3.98 -3.08
N VAL A 56 3.76 -3.97 -3.31
CA VAL A 56 4.54 -2.79 -3.70
C VAL A 56 4.96 -2.91 -5.15
N ALA A 57 4.97 -1.77 -5.85
CA ALA A 57 5.45 -1.64 -7.21
C ALA A 57 6.75 -0.84 -7.20
N ARG A 58 7.78 -1.35 -7.90
CA ARG A 58 9.09 -0.71 -8.02
C ARG A 58 9.48 -0.52 -9.47
N ASP A 59 9.91 0.68 -9.86
CA ASP A 59 10.60 0.92 -11.13
C ASP A 59 12.07 1.25 -10.82
N GLU A 60 12.99 0.52 -11.44
CA GLU A 60 14.45 0.61 -11.18
C GLU A 60 14.82 0.56 -9.68
N GLY A 61 14.06 -0.22 -8.89
CA GLY A 61 14.27 -0.39 -7.44
C GLY A 61 13.62 0.68 -6.56
N VAL A 62 13.12 1.77 -7.14
CA VAL A 62 12.40 2.84 -6.43
C VAL A 62 10.93 2.45 -6.28
N MET A 63 10.36 2.57 -5.07
CA MET A 63 8.94 2.33 -4.87
C MET A 63 8.11 3.43 -5.54
N VAL A 64 7.30 3.03 -6.52
CA VAL A 64 6.45 3.92 -7.34
C VAL A 64 4.97 3.67 -7.10
N GLY A 65 4.61 2.59 -6.40
CA GLY A 65 3.23 2.27 -6.10
C GLY A 65 3.10 1.34 -4.90
N VAL A 66 1.96 1.42 -4.22
CA VAL A 66 1.59 0.47 -3.17
C VAL A 66 0.08 0.29 -3.15
N ILE A 67 -0.34 -0.95 -2.97
CA ILE A 67 -1.71 -1.31 -2.64
C ILE A 67 -1.72 -2.03 -1.29
N LEU A 68 -2.53 -1.51 -0.36
CA LEU A 68 -2.72 -2.05 0.97
C LEU A 68 -4.07 -2.73 1.02
N CYS A 69 -4.06 -4.05 1.17
CA CYS A 69 -5.26 -4.87 1.18
C CYS A 69 -5.42 -5.59 2.52
N GLY A 70 -6.67 -5.85 2.86
CA GLY A 70 -7.06 -6.72 3.96
C GLY A 70 -8.34 -7.47 3.59
N THR A 71 -8.94 -8.14 4.56
CA THR A 71 -10.23 -8.82 4.35
C THR A 71 -11.18 -8.57 5.51
N SER A 72 -12.47 -8.48 5.24
CA SER A 72 -13.52 -8.52 6.27
C SER A 72 -14.51 -9.63 5.91
N GLY A 73 -14.51 -10.70 6.70
CA GLY A 73 -15.27 -11.92 6.39
C GLY A 73 -14.81 -12.53 5.06
N ASN A 74 -15.72 -12.61 4.08
CA ASN A 74 -15.43 -13.13 2.75
C ASN A 74 -15.13 -12.02 1.71
N SER A 75 -15.05 -10.76 2.15
CA SER A 75 -14.83 -9.62 1.27
C SER A 75 -13.38 -9.15 1.34
N GLY A 76 -12.74 -9.03 0.17
CA GLY A 76 -11.46 -8.34 0.04
C GLY A 76 -11.66 -6.83 0.18
N LEU A 77 -10.81 -6.19 0.97
CA LEU A 77 -10.83 -4.75 1.22
C LEU A 77 -9.55 -4.12 0.68
N MET A 78 -9.71 -3.11 -0.18
CA MET A 78 -8.62 -2.23 -0.56
C MET A 78 -8.62 -1.03 0.38
N HIS A 79 -7.70 -1.01 1.34
CA HIS A 79 -7.59 0.07 2.32
C HIS A 79 -7.00 1.34 1.69
N GLN A 80 -5.97 1.18 0.87
CA GLN A 80 -5.31 2.31 0.22
C GLN A 80 -4.61 1.89 -1.06
N LEU A 81 -4.66 2.77 -2.06
CA LEU A 81 -3.85 2.73 -3.26
C LEU A 81 -3.12 4.08 -3.38
N ALA A 82 -1.80 4.03 -3.51
CA ALA A 82 -0.98 5.19 -3.81
C ALA A 82 -0.05 4.87 -4.97
N ILE A 83 0.03 5.78 -5.95
CA ILE A 83 0.88 5.66 -7.13
C ILE A 83 1.60 7.01 -7.31
N ALA A 84 2.90 6.95 -7.58
CA ALA A 84 3.71 8.12 -7.89
C ALA A 84 3.08 8.90 -9.06
N PRO A 85 2.99 10.25 -8.99
CA PRO A 85 2.40 11.05 -10.06
C PRO A 85 3.05 10.81 -11.43
N THR A 86 4.34 10.47 -11.44
CA THR A 86 5.10 10.13 -12.65
C THR A 86 4.69 8.80 -13.30
N HIS A 87 3.82 8.02 -12.65
CA HIS A 87 3.41 6.67 -13.02
C HIS A 87 1.88 6.49 -13.04
N HIS A 88 1.11 7.57 -12.89
CA HIS A 88 -0.36 7.51 -12.69
C HIS A 88 -1.16 7.34 -14.00
N ASP A 89 -0.65 7.78 -15.15
CA ASP A 89 -1.38 7.84 -16.43
C ASP A 89 -0.74 7.01 -17.56
N ILE A 90 -0.08 5.90 -17.21
CA ILE A 90 0.61 5.01 -18.17
C ILE A 90 -0.28 3.81 -18.50
#